data_AF-U6GFP3-F1
#
_entry.id   AF-U6GFP3-F1
#
_cell.length_a   1.000
_cell.length_b   1.000
_cell.length_c   1.000
_cell.angle_alpha   90.00
_cell.angle_beta   90.00
_cell.angle_gamma   90.00
#
_symmetry.space_group_name_H-M   'P 1'
#
loop_
_entity.id
_entity.type
_entity.pdbx_description
1 polymer ?
#
loop_
_entity_poly.entity_id
_entity_poly.type
_entity_poly.pdbx_seq_one_letter_code
_entity_poly.pdbx_strand_id
1 'polypeptide(L)'
;MEGVNRLCSCRFEPLVDVPVPEKAVVWTSNNYYDGSGWVGLTDRDKLSLKPTLFKDHRLLFLEPVEGVCEAFSTVQSGKYDVKCWSKHGCHLGIEGDKNVFLLTPTLREVAVYSHPERLPAFPKAWKPLLFTVNASLIAFRLTDKVCLIVTIDESQTVKIQCVDYNAGFVVSHPSTNAALAYGAMVVKGFDALPNCEVIPHINCASGDWGFFVQLFQWGSFVIPKSVDLTRPTSILGLGLGKKVDCLGVLLHPPNIVIMVHLESPKVLRALEYGRDYLLTAIKTSETDIDIYLIMDGQMTRFNYSFDLRINRPGKPQHHDNVAFKCTLELDDKKKCNRFIFQNTKSASVVVPQGCPSGEGDHLVNKTLIAVFDAEICMYLTHPPALKLCSAFDTVALPVD
;
A
#
# COMPACT_ATOMS: atom_id res chain seq x y z
N MET A 1 -2.49 15.98 -1.37
CA MET A 1 -3.62 16.47 -2.20
C MET A 1 -3.17 16.89 -3.60
N GLU A 2 -2.00 17.53 -3.76
CA GLU A 2 -1.43 17.85 -5.10
C GLU A 2 -1.22 16.62 -6.00
N GLY A 3 -0.69 15.51 -5.48
CA GLY A 3 -0.44 14.29 -6.28
C GLY A 3 -1.70 13.69 -6.92
N VAL A 4 -2.87 13.88 -6.30
CA VAL A 4 -4.13 13.31 -6.77
C VAL A 4 -4.92 14.28 -7.65
N ASN A 5 -4.82 15.59 -7.38
CA ASN A 5 -5.28 16.60 -8.33
C ASN A 5 -4.52 16.54 -9.66
N ARG A 6 -3.25 16.08 -9.66
CA ARG A 6 -2.48 15.84 -10.90
C ARG A 6 -3.12 14.78 -11.81
N LEU A 7 -3.77 13.74 -11.27
CA LEU A 7 -4.47 12.73 -12.08
C LEU A 7 -5.65 13.32 -12.88
N CYS A 8 -6.31 14.36 -12.35
CA CYS A 8 -7.40 15.03 -13.06
C CYS A 8 -6.90 15.80 -14.30
N SER A 9 -5.60 16.11 -14.37
CA SER A 9 -4.95 16.73 -15.53
C SER A 9 -4.15 15.74 -16.38
N CYS A 10 -4.04 14.46 -16.00
CA CYS A 10 -3.26 13.48 -16.74
C CYS A 10 -3.98 12.99 -18.00
N ARG A 11 -3.22 12.70 -19.05
CA ARG A 11 -3.70 11.92 -20.19
C ARG A 11 -3.61 10.44 -19.83
N PHE A 12 -4.69 9.69 -20.02
CA PHE A 12 -4.67 8.24 -19.84
C PHE A 12 -4.42 7.57 -21.18
N GLU A 13 -3.38 6.73 -21.22
CA GLU A 13 -3.06 5.92 -22.38
C GLU A 13 -3.24 4.43 -22.05
N PRO A 14 -3.61 3.61 -23.05
CA PRO A 14 -3.70 2.17 -22.85
C PRO A 14 -2.33 1.64 -22.46
N LEU A 15 -2.32 0.75 -21.48
CA LEU A 15 -1.12 -0.03 -21.19
C LEU A 15 -0.80 -0.92 -22.41
N VAL A 16 0.47 -0.93 -22.84
CA VAL A 16 0.95 -1.77 -23.94
C VAL A 16 2.06 -2.65 -23.39
N ASP A 17 1.91 -3.97 -23.50
CA ASP A 17 2.91 -4.92 -22.99
C ASP A 17 4.30 -4.64 -23.57
N VAL A 18 5.29 -4.58 -22.69
CA VAL A 18 6.69 -4.31 -23.02
C VAL A 18 7.52 -5.45 -22.44
N PRO A 19 8.34 -6.13 -23.24
CA PRO A 19 9.18 -7.21 -22.73
C PRO A 19 10.20 -6.66 -21.73
N VAL A 20 10.30 -7.32 -20.59
CA VAL A 20 11.39 -7.11 -19.62
C VAL A 20 12.65 -7.78 -20.17
N PRO A 21 13.86 -7.21 -19.98
CA PRO A 21 15.10 -7.90 -20.35
C PRO A 21 15.16 -9.31 -19.77
N GLU A 22 15.48 -10.31 -20.59
CA GLU A 22 15.32 -11.74 -20.26
C GLU A 22 16.05 -12.17 -18.97
N LYS A 23 17.21 -11.56 -18.69
CA LYS A 23 18.02 -11.87 -17.50
C LYS A 23 17.64 -11.05 -16.25
N ALA A 24 16.72 -10.09 -16.36
CA ALA A 24 16.39 -9.21 -15.24
C ALA A 24 15.73 -9.99 -14.10
N VAL A 25 16.37 -9.97 -12.94
CA VAL A 25 15.86 -10.57 -11.70
C VAL A 25 15.00 -9.56 -10.96
N VAL A 26 15.57 -8.38 -10.71
CA VAL A 26 14.91 -7.20 -10.12
C VAL A 26 15.37 -5.96 -10.89
N TRP A 27 14.57 -4.91 -10.90
CA TRP A 27 14.94 -3.65 -11.54
C TRP A 27 14.38 -2.44 -10.81
N THR A 28 14.93 -1.28 -11.12
CA THR A 28 14.46 0.03 -10.72
C THR A 28 14.00 0.80 -11.95
N SER A 29 13.66 2.08 -11.81
CA SER A 29 13.36 2.95 -12.95
C SER A 29 14.50 3.07 -13.99
N ASN A 30 15.75 2.89 -13.56
CA ASN A 30 16.93 3.18 -14.40
C ASN A 30 17.82 1.96 -14.69
N ASN A 31 17.79 0.94 -13.85
CA ASN A 31 18.74 -0.17 -13.91
C ASN A 31 18.04 -1.50 -13.61
N TYR A 32 18.59 -2.61 -14.12
CA TYR A 32 18.18 -3.95 -13.72
C TYR A 32 19.36 -4.78 -13.27
N TYR A 33 19.13 -5.70 -12.35
CA TYR A 33 20.10 -6.69 -11.90
C TYR A 33 19.90 -7.99 -12.69
N ASP A 34 20.97 -8.47 -13.32
CA ASP A 34 20.92 -9.65 -14.20
C ASP A 34 21.40 -10.95 -13.54
N GLY A 35 21.66 -10.93 -12.23
CA GLY A 35 22.27 -12.03 -11.48
C GLY A 35 23.79 -11.91 -11.31
N SER A 36 24.46 -11.05 -12.08
CA SER A 36 25.90 -10.78 -11.97
C SER A 36 26.20 -9.33 -11.62
N GLY A 37 25.38 -8.39 -12.06
CA GLY A 37 25.55 -6.96 -11.76
C GLY A 37 24.39 -6.10 -12.23
N TRP A 38 24.51 -4.80 -11.97
CA TRP A 38 23.54 -3.80 -12.43
C TRP A 38 23.86 -3.35 -13.85
N VAL A 39 22.85 -3.35 -14.70
CA VAL A 39 22.91 -2.92 -16.10
C VAL A 39 21.89 -1.79 -16.31
N GLY A 40 22.21 -0.82 -17.16
CA GLY A 40 21.28 0.27 -17.49
C GLY A 40 20.08 -0.23 -18.29
N LEU A 41 18.89 0.26 -17.96
CA LEU A 41 17.68 0.04 -18.76
C LEU A 41 17.68 0.97 -19.98
N THR A 42 17.44 0.40 -21.16
CA THR A 42 17.30 1.14 -22.43
C THR A 42 15.89 1.74 -22.59
N ASP A 43 14.86 1.00 -22.19
CA ASP A 43 13.44 1.39 -22.31
C ASP A 43 12.85 1.90 -20.97
N ARG A 44 13.55 2.85 -20.32
CA ARG A 44 13.23 3.32 -18.95
C ARG A 44 11.78 3.77 -18.80
N ASP A 45 11.32 4.66 -19.67
CA ASP A 45 9.96 5.23 -19.62
C ASP A 45 8.86 4.20 -19.85
N LYS A 46 9.21 3.05 -20.46
CA LYS A 46 8.27 1.96 -20.71
C LYS A 46 8.22 0.95 -19.57
N LEU A 47 9.23 0.90 -18.71
CA LEU A 47 9.30 -0.06 -17.59
C LEU A 47 9.12 0.61 -16.22
N SER A 48 9.08 1.94 -16.18
CA SER A 48 8.79 2.72 -14.98
C SER A 48 7.38 2.47 -14.46
N LEU A 49 7.21 2.50 -13.15
CA LEU A 49 5.90 2.56 -12.51
C LEU A 49 5.20 3.88 -12.84
N LYS A 50 3.93 3.81 -13.24
CA LYS A 50 3.09 4.95 -13.59
C LYS A 50 1.75 4.85 -12.86
N PRO A 51 1.13 5.99 -12.48
CA PRO A 51 -0.18 5.96 -11.88
C PRO A 51 -1.19 5.27 -12.79
N THR A 52 -2.08 4.46 -12.22
CA THR A 52 -3.02 3.63 -12.98
C THR A 52 -4.42 3.72 -12.39
N LEU A 53 -5.43 3.49 -13.22
CA LEU A 53 -6.82 3.39 -12.81
C LEU A 53 -7.31 1.96 -12.92
N PHE A 54 -8.22 1.58 -12.03
CA PHE A 54 -8.96 0.33 -12.17
C PHE A 54 -9.96 0.42 -13.31
N LYS A 55 -9.99 -0.63 -14.13
CA LYS A 55 -10.92 -0.78 -15.26
C LYS A 55 -12.39 -0.77 -14.81
N ASP A 56 -12.68 -1.28 -13.62
CA ASP A 56 -14.02 -1.34 -13.05
C ASP A 56 -14.39 -0.09 -12.24
N HIS A 57 -13.55 0.94 -12.27
CA HIS A 57 -13.81 2.21 -11.60
C HIS A 57 -14.04 2.07 -10.09
N ARG A 58 -13.42 1.09 -9.44
CA ARG A 58 -13.59 0.91 -8.00
C ARG A 58 -12.95 2.00 -7.14
N LEU A 59 -12.02 2.79 -7.68
CA LEU A 59 -11.38 3.92 -7.02
C LEU A 59 -11.65 5.20 -7.83
N LEU A 60 -12.41 6.14 -7.25
CA LEU A 60 -12.93 7.31 -7.97
C LEU A 60 -12.99 8.56 -7.11
N PHE A 61 -12.77 9.70 -7.77
CA PHE A 61 -13.21 11.00 -7.27
C PHE A 61 -14.64 11.25 -7.74
N LEU A 62 -15.55 11.47 -6.81
CA LEU A 62 -16.92 11.86 -7.13
C LEU A 62 -16.96 13.34 -7.53
N GLU A 63 -17.79 13.66 -8.51
CA GLU A 63 -17.92 15.01 -9.05
C GLU A 63 -19.16 15.69 -8.47
N PRO A 64 -19.10 16.98 -8.11
CA PRO A 64 -20.26 17.69 -7.61
C PRO A 64 -21.37 17.72 -8.67
N VAL A 65 -22.60 17.47 -8.25
CA VAL A 65 -23.78 17.54 -9.13
C VAL A 65 -24.72 18.64 -8.66
N GLU A 66 -25.40 19.28 -9.61
CA GLU A 66 -26.43 20.27 -9.28
C GLU A 66 -27.72 19.57 -8.86
N GLY A 67 -28.35 20.07 -7.80
CA GLY A 67 -29.58 19.52 -7.25
C GLY A 67 -29.39 18.22 -6.46
N VAL A 68 -30.51 17.66 -6.01
CA VAL A 68 -30.52 16.42 -5.23
C VAL A 68 -30.56 15.22 -6.17
N CYS A 69 -29.70 14.24 -5.93
CA CYS A 69 -29.77 12.98 -6.65
C CYS A 69 -31.11 12.27 -6.38
N GLU A 70 -31.82 11.86 -7.43
CA GLU A 70 -33.12 11.15 -7.32
C GLU A 70 -33.04 9.92 -6.41
N ALA A 71 -31.89 9.25 -6.39
CA ALA A 71 -31.63 8.11 -5.51
C ALA A 71 -31.89 8.41 -4.02
N PHE A 72 -31.73 9.67 -3.58
CA PHE A 72 -31.89 10.07 -2.18
C PHE A 72 -33.29 10.61 -1.83
N SER A 73 -34.18 10.69 -2.81
CA SER A 73 -35.53 11.26 -2.65
C SER A 73 -36.36 10.59 -1.55
N THR A 74 -36.14 9.30 -1.30
CA THR A 74 -36.87 8.51 -0.29
C THR A 74 -36.32 8.62 1.13
N VAL A 75 -35.07 9.09 1.29
CA VAL A 75 -34.38 9.12 2.59
C VAL A 75 -34.12 10.53 3.12
N GLN A 76 -34.17 11.54 2.26
CA GLN A 76 -33.98 12.93 2.66
C GLN A 76 -35.13 13.44 3.54
N SER A 77 -34.81 14.32 4.49
CA SER A 77 -35.84 14.93 5.35
C SER A 77 -36.58 16.08 4.66
N GLY A 78 -35.97 16.70 3.65
CA GLY A 78 -36.48 17.87 2.93
C GLY A 78 -36.39 19.18 3.72
N LYS A 79 -35.80 19.16 4.92
CA LYS A 79 -35.69 20.34 5.81
C LYS A 79 -34.42 21.17 5.55
N TYR A 80 -33.42 20.56 4.94
CA TYR A 80 -32.12 21.20 4.68
C TYR A 80 -31.70 20.95 3.25
N ASP A 81 -30.79 21.80 2.76
CA ASP A 81 -30.15 21.60 1.47
C ASP A 81 -29.28 20.33 1.49
N VAL A 82 -29.20 19.66 0.33
CA VAL A 82 -28.43 18.43 0.15
C VAL A 82 -27.34 18.70 -0.88
N LYS A 83 -26.09 18.60 -0.43
CA LYS A 83 -24.93 18.65 -1.33
C LYS A 83 -24.70 17.25 -1.88
N CYS A 84 -24.66 17.12 -3.21
CA CYS A 84 -24.51 15.83 -3.87
C CYS A 84 -23.24 15.74 -4.71
N TRP A 85 -22.66 14.55 -4.74
CA TRP A 85 -21.60 14.15 -5.64
C TRP A 85 -21.96 12.84 -6.31
N SER A 86 -21.61 12.69 -7.59
CA SER A 86 -21.86 11.46 -8.33
C SER A 86 -20.81 11.20 -9.40
N LYS A 87 -20.55 9.92 -9.66
CA LYS A 87 -19.79 9.45 -10.82
C LYS A 87 -20.04 7.96 -11.03
N HIS A 88 -20.23 7.52 -12.28
CA HIS A 88 -20.37 6.09 -12.66
C HIS A 88 -21.37 5.27 -11.80
N GLY A 89 -22.54 5.84 -11.46
CA GLY A 89 -23.56 5.15 -10.65
C GLY A 89 -23.26 5.09 -9.14
N CYS A 90 -22.17 5.73 -8.70
CA CYS A 90 -21.90 5.98 -7.29
C CYS A 90 -22.40 7.38 -6.92
N HIS A 91 -23.04 7.49 -5.76
CA HIS A 91 -23.67 8.71 -5.28
C HIS A 91 -23.37 8.92 -3.80
N LEU A 92 -23.08 10.18 -3.46
CA LEU A 92 -22.88 10.66 -2.10
C LEU A 92 -23.73 11.92 -1.90
N GLY A 93 -24.52 11.96 -0.83
CA GLY A 93 -25.31 13.12 -0.43
C GLY A 93 -24.99 13.53 1.01
N ILE A 94 -24.96 14.83 1.28
CA ILE A 94 -24.83 15.35 2.65
C ILE A 94 -25.95 16.36 2.89
N GLU A 95 -26.89 16.02 3.76
CA GLU A 95 -28.01 16.88 4.19
C GLU A 95 -27.70 17.54 5.54
N GLY A 96 -27.90 18.87 5.60
CA GLY A 96 -27.80 19.64 6.85
C GLY A 96 -26.43 19.56 7.54
N ASP A 97 -25.38 19.31 6.76
CA ASP A 97 -24.00 19.08 7.21
C ASP A 97 -23.86 17.96 8.27
N LYS A 98 -24.77 16.98 8.31
CA LYS A 98 -24.70 15.86 9.27
C LYS A 98 -25.09 14.51 8.71
N ASN A 99 -26.19 14.44 7.96
CA ASN A 99 -26.70 13.18 7.45
C ASN A 99 -26.03 12.89 6.10
N VAL A 100 -25.36 11.75 6.03
CA VAL A 100 -24.65 11.29 4.84
C VAL A 100 -25.44 10.15 4.22
N PHE A 101 -25.71 10.27 2.92
CA PHE A 101 -26.39 9.27 2.11
C PHE A 101 -25.40 8.67 1.12
N LEU A 102 -25.33 7.34 1.07
CA LEU A 102 -24.37 6.61 0.24
C LEU A 102 -25.13 5.62 -0.65
N LEU A 103 -24.85 5.65 -1.95
CA LEU A 103 -25.30 4.62 -2.87
C LEU A 103 -24.15 4.25 -3.82
N THR A 104 -23.93 2.95 -4.00
CA THR A 104 -22.96 2.40 -4.94
C THR A 104 -23.59 1.19 -5.62
N PRO A 105 -23.07 0.73 -6.77
CA PRO A 105 -23.58 -0.49 -7.42
C PRO A 105 -23.56 -1.75 -6.53
N THR A 106 -22.71 -1.77 -5.50
CA THR A 106 -22.61 -2.86 -4.52
C THR A 106 -23.64 -2.78 -3.39
N LEU A 107 -24.33 -1.64 -3.21
CA LEU A 107 -25.36 -1.47 -2.19
C LEU A 107 -26.75 -1.66 -2.81
N ARG A 108 -27.60 -2.47 -2.15
CA ARG A 108 -28.99 -2.70 -2.59
C ARG A 108 -29.89 -1.49 -2.35
N GLU A 109 -29.61 -0.74 -1.29
CA GLU A 109 -30.40 0.41 -0.84
C GLU A 109 -29.46 1.56 -0.44
N VAL A 110 -30.02 2.76 -0.30
CA VAL A 110 -29.26 3.92 0.18
C VAL A 110 -28.86 3.70 1.63
N ALA A 111 -27.56 3.69 1.89
CA ALA A 111 -27.05 3.59 3.25
C ALA A 111 -27.00 5.00 3.86
N VAL A 112 -27.53 5.12 5.08
CA VAL A 112 -27.65 6.41 5.79
C VAL A 112 -26.75 6.41 7.02
N TYR A 113 -25.94 7.45 7.16
CA TYR A 113 -25.08 7.67 8.32
C TYR A 113 -25.27 9.08 8.88
N SER A 114 -25.64 9.21 10.15
CA SER A 114 -25.73 10.50 10.84
C SER A 114 -24.44 10.76 11.62
N HIS A 115 -23.64 11.73 11.18
CA HIS A 115 -22.43 12.12 11.89
C HIS A 115 -22.80 12.82 13.21
N PRO A 116 -22.13 12.52 14.34
CA PRO A 116 -22.46 13.10 15.64
C PRO A 116 -22.32 14.63 15.65
N GLU A 117 -21.27 15.12 15.01
CA GLU A 117 -20.95 16.55 14.89
C GLU A 117 -21.29 17.07 13.49
N ARG A 118 -21.32 18.40 13.33
CA ARG A 118 -21.46 19.00 11.99
C ARG A 118 -20.18 18.75 11.20
N LEU A 119 -20.33 18.24 9.99
CA LEU A 119 -19.26 18.12 9.01
C LEU A 119 -18.81 19.53 8.56
N PRO A 120 -17.55 19.70 8.14
CA PRO A 120 -17.07 20.97 7.64
C PRO A 120 -17.78 21.38 6.35
N ALA A 121 -17.80 22.69 6.06
CA ALA A 121 -18.29 23.18 4.80
C ALA A 121 -17.36 22.76 3.65
N PHE A 122 -17.91 22.07 2.65
CA PHE A 122 -17.17 21.64 1.46
C PHE A 122 -17.20 22.72 0.37
N PRO A 123 -16.05 23.18 -0.15
CA PRO A 123 -16.03 24.08 -1.30
C PRO A 123 -16.53 23.37 -2.56
N LYS A 124 -16.98 24.14 -3.56
CA LYS A 124 -17.47 23.57 -4.84
C LYS A 124 -16.44 22.69 -5.56
N ALA A 125 -15.15 22.97 -5.38
CA ALA A 125 -14.06 22.18 -5.96
C ALA A 125 -13.76 20.88 -5.19
N TRP A 126 -14.40 20.64 -4.04
CA TRP A 126 -14.18 19.45 -3.24
C TRP A 126 -14.68 18.20 -3.96
N LYS A 127 -13.84 17.18 -4.02
CA LYS A 127 -14.15 15.88 -4.63
C LYS A 127 -13.88 14.76 -3.61
N PRO A 128 -14.94 14.20 -3.01
CA PRO A 128 -14.82 13.04 -2.15
C PRO A 128 -14.21 11.85 -2.90
N LEU A 129 -13.36 11.08 -2.22
CA LEU A 129 -12.77 9.87 -2.78
C LEU A 129 -13.61 8.66 -2.32
N LEU A 130 -14.05 7.88 -3.28
CA LEU A 130 -14.71 6.60 -3.08
C LEU A 130 -13.74 5.48 -3.47
N PHE A 131 -13.60 4.49 -2.60
CA PHE A 131 -12.91 3.25 -2.88
C PHE A 131 -13.78 2.03 -2.53
N THR A 132 -14.37 1.38 -3.53
CA THR A 132 -14.97 0.05 -3.42
C THR A 132 -13.85 -0.99 -3.39
N VAL A 133 -13.36 -1.32 -2.19
CA VAL A 133 -12.17 -2.16 -2.02
C VAL A 133 -12.44 -3.59 -2.50
N ASN A 134 -13.59 -4.15 -2.11
CA ASN A 134 -14.13 -5.41 -2.62
C ASN A 134 -15.66 -5.45 -2.40
N ALA A 135 -16.29 -6.61 -2.56
CA ALA A 135 -17.73 -6.78 -2.38
C ALA A 135 -18.22 -6.54 -0.94
N SER A 136 -17.32 -6.58 0.05
CA SER A 136 -17.63 -6.47 1.48
C SER A 136 -17.16 -5.19 2.12
N LEU A 137 -16.38 -4.36 1.42
CA LEU A 137 -15.74 -3.18 1.99
C LEU A 137 -15.71 -2.02 1.00
N ILE A 138 -16.25 -0.88 1.45
CA ILE A 138 -16.21 0.39 0.74
C ILE A 138 -15.69 1.47 1.69
N ALA A 139 -14.78 2.31 1.22
CA ALA A 139 -14.28 3.47 1.95
C ALA A 139 -14.69 4.77 1.23
N PHE A 140 -15.32 5.68 1.97
CA PHE A 140 -15.64 7.03 1.51
C PHE A 140 -14.85 8.05 2.31
N ARG A 141 -13.82 8.64 1.69
CA ARG A 141 -13.09 9.75 2.28
C ARG A 141 -13.85 11.04 2.03
N LEU A 142 -14.36 11.63 3.11
CA LEU A 142 -15.02 12.93 3.08
C LEU A 142 -14.03 14.07 3.35
N THR A 143 -13.03 13.87 4.21
CA THR A 143 -11.93 14.82 4.48
C THR A 143 -10.64 14.05 4.78
N ASP A 144 -9.58 14.74 5.19
CA ASP A 144 -8.39 14.12 5.77
C ASP A 144 -8.61 13.54 7.18
N LYS A 145 -9.72 13.89 7.86
CA LYS A 145 -10.05 13.41 9.22
C LYS A 145 -11.34 12.60 9.31
N VAL A 146 -12.07 12.50 8.20
CA VAL A 146 -13.38 11.84 8.17
C VAL A 146 -13.41 10.88 6.99
N CYS A 147 -13.40 9.59 7.31
CA CYS A 147 -13.60 8.50 6.38
C CYS A 147 -14.74 7.60 6.89
N LEU A 148 -15.68 7.25 6.02
CA LEU A 148 -16.73 6.29 6.32
C LEU A 148 -16.34 4.94 5.75
N ILE A 149 -16.24 3.94 6.61
CA ILE A 149 -16.02 2.55 6.24
C ILE A 149 -17.36 1.84 6.27
N VAL A 150 -17.79 1.39 5.09
CA VAL A 150 -19.03 0.64 4.89
C VAL A 150 -18.65 -0.82 4.75
N THR A 151 -19.13 -1.65 5.66
CA THR A 151 -18.94 -3.10 5.64
C THR A 151 -20.24 -3.80 5.27
N ILE A 152 -20.15 -4.80 4.38
CA ILE A 152 -21.27 -5.61 3.93
C ILE A 152 -20.94 -7.07 4.27
N ASP A 153 -21.68 -7.63 5.22
CA ASP A 153 -21.49 -9.04 5.61
C ASP A 153 -22.19 -10.01 4.65
N GLU A 154 -22.01 -11.31 4.88
CA GLU A 154 -22.61 -12.37 4.04
C GLU A 154 -24.14 -12.33 4.02
N SER A 155 -24.76 -11.82 5.09
CA SER A 155 -26.21 -11.62 5.19
C SER A 155 -26.69 -10.35 4.46
N GLN A 156 -25.78 -9.62 3.81
CA GLN A 156 -26.02 -8.33 3.15
C GLN A 156 -26.39 -7.22 4.13
N THR A 157 -26.07 -7.39 5.40
CA THR A 157 -26.25 -6.33 6.40
C THR A 157 -25.15 -5.28 6.23
N VAL A 158 -25.58 -4.03 6.06
CA VAL A 158 -24.68 -2.89 5.90
C VAL A 158 -24.41 -2.25 7.26
N LYS A 159 -23.14 -2.02 7.58
CA LYS A 159 -22.72 -1.22 8.75
C LYS A 159 -21.78 -0.12 8.30
N ILE A 160 -21.93 1.06 8.91
CA ILE A 160 -21.08 2.22 8.62
C ILE A 160 -20.36 2.64 9.89
N GLN A 161 -19.04 2.77 9.81
CA GLN A 161 -18.19 3.27 10.89
C GLN A 161 -17.40 4.47 10.39
N CYS A 162 -17.38 5.54 11.17
CA CYS A 162 -16.57 6.72 10.88
C CYS A 162 -15.22 6.61 11.58
N VAL A 163 -14.15 6.85 10.82
CA VAL A 163 -12.76 6.77 11.28
C VAL A 163 -11.98 7.97 10.77
N ASP A 164 -10.84 8.26 11.40
CA ASP A 164 -9.89 9.23 10.87
C ASP A 164 -9.23 8.63 9.62
N TYR A 165 -9.25 9.37 8.51
CA TYR A 165 -8.66 8.91 7.25
C TYR A 165 -7.14 8.74 7.36
N ASN A 166 -6.48 9.60 8.14
CA ASN A 166 -5.04 9.52 8.37
C ASN A 166 -4.66 8.56 9.51
N ALA A 167 -5.59 7.76 10.03
CA ALA A 167 -5.27 6.77 11.07
C ALA A 167 -5.13 5.35 10.51
N GLY A 168 -4.98 5.18 9.19
CA GLY A 168 -4.83 3.88 8.57
C GLY A 168 -4.97 3.94 7.05
N PHE A 169 -5.02 2.77 6.41
CA PHE A 169 -5.36 2.67 4.99
C PHE A 169 -6.06 1.34 4.66
N VAL A 170 -6.72 1.30 3.50
CA VAL A 170 -7.26 0.09 2.89
C VAL A 170 -6.74 -0.03 1.47
N VAL A 171 -6.49 -1.25 1.02
CA VAL A 171 -6.00 -1.54 -0.33
C VAL A 171 -6.68 -2.79 -0.87
N SER A 172 -7.05 -2.75 -2.14
CA SER A 172 -7.58 -3.90 -2.89
C SER A 172 -6.44 -4.57 -3.65
N HIS A 173 -6.27 -5.87 -3.47
CA HIS A 173 -5.30 -6.65 -4.22
C HIS A 173 -5.81 -6.91 -5.66
N PRO A 174 -5.14 -6.40 -6.72
CA PRO A 174 -5.73 -6.38 -8.07
C PRO A 174 -5.98 -7.76 -8.69
N SER A 175 -5.25 -8.79 -8.27
CA SER A 175 -5.43 -10.15 -8.80
C SER A 175 -6.43 -10.99 -8.01
N THR A 176 -6.63 -10.72 -6.71
CA THR A 176 -7.43 -11.58 -5.83
C THR A 176 -8.66 -10.88 -5.27
N ASN A 177 -8.77 -9.56 -5.49
CA ASN A 177 -9.75 -8.68 -4.86
C ASN A 177 -9.76 -8.75 -3.32
N ALA A 178 -8.68 -9.25 -2.70
CA ALA A 178 -8.54 -9.26 -1.26
C ALA A 178 -8.44 -7.82 -0.74
N ALA A 179 -9.19 -7.50 0.30
CA ALA A 179 -9.12 -6.22 0.98
C ALA A 179 -8.12 -6.32 2.13
N LEU A 180 -7.02 -5.58 2.04
CA LEU A 180 -6.07 -5.46 3.15
C LEU A 180 -6.34 -4.15 3.87
N ALA A 181 -6.39 -4.17 5.20
CA ALA A 181 -6.58 -2.98 6.02
C ALA A 181 -5.52 -2.85 7.11
N TYR A 182 -5.18 -1.61 7.44
CA TYR A 182 -4.23 -1.24 8.48
C TYR A 182 -4.78 -0.12 9.37
N GLY A 183 -4.40 -0.13 10.65
CA GLY A 183 -4.75 0.93 11.60
C GLY A 183 -6.26 1.01 11.88
N ALA A 184 -6.77 2.24 12.00
CA ALA A 184 -8.17 2.52 12.28
C ALA A 184 -9.15 2.03 11.18
N MET A 185 -8.65 1.67 10.00
CA MET A 185 -9.47 1.10 8.93
C MET A 185 -9.91 -0.34 9.22
N VAL A 186 -9.25 -1.00 10.18
CA VAL A 186 -9.66 -2.32 10.71
C VAL A 186 -10.82 -2.11 11.68
N VAL A 187 -11.99 -1.88 11.10
CA VAL A 187 -13.22 -1.62 11.84
C VAL A 187 -13.76 -2.86 12.56
N LYS A 188 -14.66 -2.68 13.53
CA LYS A 188 -15.21 -3.81 14.29
C LYS A 188 -15.87 -4.83 13.35
N GLY A 189 -15.40 -6.09 13.42
CA GLY A 189 -15.90 -7.19 12.61
C GLY A 189 -15.21 -7.36 11.25
N PHE A 190 -14.17 -6.58 10.95
CA PHE A 190 -13.42 -6.66 9.70
C PHE A 190 -12.87 -8.06 9.40
N ASP A 191 -12.27 -8.73 10.38
CA ASP A 191 -11.68 -10.08 10.24
C ASP A 191 -12.69 -11.18 9.88
N ALA A 192 -13.99 -10.93 10.12
CA ALA A 192 -15.06 -11.86 9.80
C ALA A 192 -15.64 -11.62 8.40
N LEU A 193 -15.22 -10.57 7.70
CA LEU A 193 -15.67 -10.28 6.35
C LEU A 193 -14.96 -11.19 5.34
N PRO A 194 -15.66 -11.63 4.29
CA PRO A 194 -15.06 -12.49 3.28
C PRO A 194 -13.98 -11.75 2.49
N ASN A 195 -12.86 -12.43 2.24
CA ASN A 195 -11.73 -11.91 1.45
C ASN A 195 -11.14 -10.60 2.01
N CYS A 196 -11.11 -10.48 3.34
CA CYS A 196 -10.51 -9.36 4.07
C CYS A 196 -9.38 -9.87 4.96
N GLU A 197 -8.23 -9.18 4.95
CA GLU A 197 -7.07 -9.54 5.78
C GLU A 197 -6.53 -8.31 6.51
N VAL A 198 -6.15 -8.47 7.78
CA VAL A 198 -5.57 -7.41 8.58
C VAL A 198 -4.06 -7.41 8.44
N ILE A 199 -3.52 -6.25 8.12
CA ILE A 199 -2.08 -6.00 8.13
C ILE A 199 -1.64 -5.88 9.59
N PRO A 200 -0.68 -6.70 10.06
CA PRO A 200 -0.14 -6.61 11.41
C PRO A 200 0.45 -5.23 11.68
N HIS A 201 0.37 -4.78 12.93
CA HIS A 201 0.95 -3.50 13.33
C HIS A 201 2.47 -3.45 13.09
N ILE A 202 2.93 -2.41 12.41
CA ILE A 202 4.35 -2.16 12.13
C ILE A 202 4.80 -1.00 13.00
N ASN A 203 5.64 -1.27 13.99
CA ASN A 203 6.31 -0.19 14.71
C ASN A 203 7.25 0.51 13.70
N CYS A 204 6.94 1.74 13.31
CA CYS A 204 7.75 2.54 12.38
C CYS A 204 7.49 4.05 12.58
N ALA A 205 8.31 4.89 11.95
CA ALA A 205 8.19 6.34 12.04
C ALA A 205 7.19 6.93 11.03
N SER A 206 6.61 6.09 10.17
CA SER A 206 5.73 6.50 9.08
C SER A 206 4.30 6.86 9.49
N GLY A 207 4.01 6.87 10.80
CA GLY A 207 2.65 7.00 11.30
C GLY A 207 1.76 5.86 10.82
N ASP A 208 0.45 6.09 10.76
CA ASP A 208 -0.53 5.06 10.43
C ASP A 208 -0.85 4.93 8.93
N TRP A 209 -0.29 5.82 8.09
CA TRP A 209 -0.65 5.89 6.66
C TRP A 209 0.56 5.98 5.72
N GLY A 210 1.77 6.23 6.22
CA GLY A 210 2.98 6.38 5.40
C GLY A 210 3.56 5.06 4.91
N PHE A 211 2.81 4.31 4.10
CA PHE A 211 3.23 2.99 3.61
C PHE A 211 3.15 2.90 2.09
N PHE A 212 4.05 2.10 1.52
CA PHE A 212 3.87 1.49 0.21
C PHE A 212 3.42 0.04 0.38
N VAL A 213 2.58 -0.45 -0.51
CA VAL A 213 2.20 -1.86 -0.58
C VAL A 213 2.53 -2.39 -1.96
N GLN A 214 3.53 -3.26 -2.06
CA GLN A 214 3.81 -4.00 -3.28
C GLN A 214 2.83 -5.19 -3.39
N LEU A 215 2.17 -5.32 -4.52
CA LEU A 215 1.10 -6.31 -4.75
C LEU A 215 1.59 -7.27 -5.84
N PHE A 216 1.89 -8.51 -5.46
CA PHE A 216 2.39 -9.56 -6.35
C PHE A 216 1.27 -10.52 -6.74
N GLN A 217 1.44 -11.32 -7.79
CA GLN A 217 0.47 -12.39 -8.10
C GLN A 217 0.25 -13.41 -6.96
N TRP A 218 1.19 -13.51 -6.02
CA TRP A 218 1.23 -14.55 -4.99
C TRP A 218 1.15 -14.02 -3.55
N GLY A 219 1.14 -12.70 -3.32
CA GLY A 219 1.21 -12.11 -1.99
C GLY A 219 1.36 -10.59 -2.01
N SER A 220 1.54 -9.98 -0.84
CA SER A 220 1.67 -8.51 -0.68
C SER A 220 2.80 -8.14 0.27
N PHE A 221 3.54 -7.07 0.01
CA PHE A 221 4.61 -6.58 0.87
C PHE A 221 4.33 -5.14 1.30
N VAL A 222 4.02 -4.96 2.59
CA VAL A 222 3.76 -3.66 3.21
C VAL A 222 5.07 -3.08 3.72
N ILE A 223 5.44 -1.91 3.24
CA ILE A 223 6.74 -1.30 3.47
C ILE A 223 6.53 0.12 4.01
N PRO A 224 7.02 0.45 5.22
CA PRO A 224 6.98 1.83 5.71
C PRO A 224 7.78 2.75 4.78
N LYS A 225 7.35 4.00 4.63
CA LYS A 225 8.09 5.02 3.87
C LYS A 225 9.29 5.56 4.67
N SER A 226 9.23 5.47 6.00
CA SER A 226 10.23 5.97 6.93
C SER A 226 10.43 5.05 8.13
N VAL A 227 11.70 4.77 8.44
CA VAL A 227 12.10 3.95 9.59
C VAL A 227 13.12 4.72 10.42
N ASP A 228 12.81 4.93 11.70
CA ASP A 228 13.75 5.53 12.65
C ASP A 228 14.47 4.46 13.45
N LEU A 229 15.72 4.20 13.10
CA LEU A 229 16.61 3.40 13.91
C LEU A 229 17.00 4.25 15.12
N THR A 230 16.36 4.02 16.26
CA THR A 230 16.66 4.73 17.50
C THR A 230 17.44 3.85 18.49
N ARG A 231 18.31 4.49 19.28
CA ARG A 231 18.86 3.83 20.46
C ARG A 231 17.73 3.63 21.46
N PRO A 232 17.54 2.43 22.03
CA PRO A 232 16.63 2.24 23.15
C PRO A 232 16.95 3.25 24.25
N THR A 233 16.07 4.20 24.52
CA THR A 233 16.22 5.12 25.64
C THR A 233 15.92 4.35 26.92
N SER A 234 16.93 4.14 27.76
CA SER A 234 16.73 3.65 29.13
C SER A 234 16.24 4.85 29.95
N ILE A 235 14.95 4.88 30.28
CA ILE A 235 14.49 5.65 31.42
C ILE A 235 14.68 4.68 32.61
N LEU A 236 15.64 4.97 33.51
CA LEU A 236 15.97 4.20 34.73
C LEU A 236 16.82 2.92 34.62
N GLY A 237 17.65 2.73 33.59
CA GLY A 237 18.58 1.58 33.52
C GLY A 237 17.93 0.23 33.21
N LEU A 238 16.60 0.20 33.11
CA LEU A 238 15.83 -0.88 32.51
C LEU A 238 15.70 -0.58 31.02
N GLY A 239 16.37 -1.36 30.17
CA GLY A 239 16.38 -1.18 28.72
C GLY A 239 15.02 -1.47 28.09
N LEU A 240 14.08 -0.54 28.20
CA LEU A 240 12.69 -0.66 27.73
C LEU A 240 12.40 0.08 26.41
N GLY A 241 13.41 0.70 25.79
CA GLY A 241 13.21 1.30 24.47
C GLY A 241 12.98 0.20 23.41
N LYS A 242 11.80 0.19 22.78
CA LYS A 242 11.51 -0.69 21.65
C LYS A 242 12.49 -0.35 20.52
N LYS A 243 13.30 -1.32 20.09
CA LYS A 243 14.07 -1.21 18.84
C LYS A 243 13.04 -1.22 17.70
N VAL A 244 13.04 -0.17 16.91
CA VAL A 244 12.20 -0.03 15.72
C VAL A 244 13.09 -0.33 14.52
N ASP A 245 13.08 -1.57 14.05
CA ASP A 245 13.95 -2.05 12.97
C ASP A 245 13.20 -2.91 11.93
N CYS A 246 11.86 -2.88 11.95
CA CYS A 246 11.06 -3.55 10.93
C CYS A 246 11.07 -2.73 9.64
N LEU A 247 11.66 -3.30 8.60
CA LEU A 247 11.74 -2.71 7.26
C LEU A 247 10.49 -3.01 6.41
N GLY A 248 9.63 -3.94 6.85
CA GLY A 248 8.36 -4.23 6.21
C GLY A 248 7.76 -5.57 6.64
N VAL A 249 6.54 -5.85 6.16
CA VAL A 249 5.78 -7.07 6.44
C VAL A 249 5.33 -7.70 5.13
N LEU A 250 5.81 -8.91 4.86
CA LEU A 250 5.41 -9.71 3.70
C LEU A 250 4.27 -10.65 4.11
N LEU A 251 3.13 -10.49 3.45
CA LEU A 251 1.94 -11.31 3.58
C LEU A 251 1.93 -12.34 2.44
N HIS A 252 2.08 -13.61 2.79
CA HIS A 252 1.93 -14.72 1.86
C HIS A 252 0.69 -15.54 2.24
N PRO A 253 -0.40 -15.42 1.47
CA PRO A 253 -1.62 -16.16 1.74
C PRO A 253 -1.39 -17.68 1.64
N PRO A 254 -2.22 -18.49 2.31
CA PRO A 254 -3.32 -18.06 3.19
C PRO A 254 -2.92 -17.52 4.57
N ASN A 255 -1.79 -17.93 5.17
CA ASN A 255 -1.57 -17.66 6.60
C ASN A 255 -0.18 -17.18 6.99
N ILE A 256 0.76 -17.04 6.06
CA ILE A 256 2.14 -16.69 6.40
C ILE A 256 2.32 -15.18 6.44
N VAL A 257 2.88 -14.71 7.56
CA VAL A 257 3.24 -13.32 7.80
C VAL A 257 4.71 -13.27 8.15
N ILE A 258 5.53 -12.61 7.32
CA ILE A 258 6.97 -12.51 7.51
C ILE A 258 7.32 -11.07 7.84
N MET A 259 7.77 -10.85 9.07
CA MET A 259 8.30 -9.56 9.52
C MET A 259 9.76 -9.44 9.10
N VAL A 260 10.09 -8.45 8.27
CA VAL A 260 11.45 -8.22 7.77
C VAL A 260 12.14 -7.16 8.62
N HIS A 261 13.28 -7.49 9.21
CA HIS A 261 14.00 -6.66 10.18
C HIS A 261 15.45 -6.38 9.80
N LEU A 262 15.98 -5.28 10.33
CA LEU A 262 17.40 -4.93 10.27
C LEU A 262 18.10 -5.25 11.60
N GLU A 263 18.87 -6.34 11.63
CA GLU A 263 19.70 -6.69 12.78
C GLU A 263 21.05 -5.95 12.71
N SER A 264 21.04 -4.69 13.18
CA SER A 264 22.22 -3.82 13.27
C SER A 264 22.64 -3.52 14.72
N PRO A 265 23.91 -3.13 14.96
CA PRO A 265 24.34 -2.51 16.21
C PRO A 265 23.57 -1.21 16.48
N LYS A 266 23.53 -0.78 17.74
CA LYS A 266 22.79 0.42 18.17
C LYS A 266 23.26 1.68 17.43
N VAL A 267 22.41 2.23 16.59
CA VAL A 267 22.65 3.44 15.79
C VAL A 267 21.45 4.38 15.90
N LEU A 268 21.69 5.68 15.69
CA LEU A 268 20.65 6.66 15.46
C LEU A 268 20.67 7.05 13.99
N ARG A 269 19.69 6.60 13.21
CA ARG A 269 19.58 6.93 11.77
C ARG A 269 18.11 6.86 11.34
N ALA A 270 17.62 7.93 10.72
CA ALA A 270 16.37 7.90 9.96
C ALA A 270 16.66 7.35 8.57
N LEU A 271 15.80 6.46 8.09
CA LEU A 271 15.89 5.85 6.78
C LEU A 271 14.61 6.15 6.01
N GLU A 272 14.76 6.61 4.77
CA GLU A 272 13.65 6.86 3.86
C GLU A 272 13.62 5.81 2.74
N TYR A 273 12.46 5.19 2.50
CA TYR A 273 12.28 4.25 1.40
C TYR A 273 12.48 4.94 0.04
N GLY A 274 13.09 4.26 -0.92
CA GLY A 274 13.47 4.83 -2.21
C GLY A 274 14.87 5.42 -2.17
N ARG A 275 15.14 6.21 -1.13
CA ARG A 275 16.40 6.93 -0.96
C ARG A 275 17.48 6.12 -0.25
N ASP A 276 17.20 5.67 0.98
CA ASP A 276 18.16 4.98 1.85
C ASP A 276 18.04 3.45 1.75
N TYR A 277 16.84 2.96 1.45
CA TYR A 277 16.61 1.53 1.26
C TYR A 277 15.52 1.22 0.24
N LEU A 278 15.66 0.06 -0.38
CA LEU A 278 14.65 -0.54 -1.25
C LEU A 278 14.44 -2.00 -0.88
N LEU A 279 13.21 -2.47 -1.00
CA LEU A 279 12.81 -3.84 -0.71
C LEU A 279 11.94 -4.41 -1.82
N THR A 280 12.08 -5.70 -2.09
CA THR A 280 11.13 -6.51 -2.86
C THR A 280 11.23 -7.98 -2.45
N ALA A 281 10.27 -8.79 -2.86
CA ALA A 281 10.32 -10.23 -2.72
C ALA A 281 10.03 -10.93 -4.06
N ILE A 282 10.61 -12.11 -4.26
CA ILE A 282 10.38 -13.00 -5.39
C ILE A 282 10.08 -14.39 -4.85
N LYS A 283 8.91 -14.93 -5.17
CA LYS A 283 8.59 -16.33 -4.91
C LYS A 283 9.30 -17.21 -5.95
N THR A 284 10.29 -17.98 -5.51
CA THR A 284 11.17 -18.77 -6.38
C THR A 284 10.68 -20.20 -6.57
N SER A 285 9.92 -20.73 -5.60
CA SER A 285 9.30 -22.06 -5.67
C SER A 285 7.92 -22.06 -4.99
N GLU A 286 7.33 -23.23 -4.76
CA GLU A 286 6.11 -23.34 -3.96
C GLU A 286 6.31 -22.86 -2.51
N THR A 287 7.49 -23.14 -1.93
CA THR A 287 7.84 -22.95 -0.52
C THR A 287 8.89 -21.88 -0.26
N ASP A 288 9.53 -21.37 -1.31
CA ASP A 288 10.70 -20.51 -1.19
C ASP A 288 10.42 -19.09 -1.68
N ILE A 289 10.89 -18.11 -0.91
CA ILE A 289 10.79 -16.69 -1.19
C ILE A 289 12.16 -16.05 -0.98
N ASP A 290 12.68 -15.42 -2.02
CA ASP A 290 13.84 -14.56 -1.94
C ASP A 290 13.41 -13.12 -1.63
N ILE A 291 13.91 -12.55 -0.53
CA ILE A 291 13.68 -11.16 -0.14
C ILE A 291 14.96 -10.37 -0.44
N TYR A 292 14.86 -9.32 -1.24
CA TYR A 292 15.97 -8.46 -1.64
C TYR A 292 15.91 -7.13 -0.91
N LEU A 293 17.03 -6.72 -0.31
CA LEU A 293 17.23 -5.43 0.33
C LEU A 293 18.39 -4.71 -0.36
N ILE A 294 18.14 -3.49 -0.87
CA ILE A 294 19.19 -2.55 -1.22
C ILE A 294 19.30 -1.53 -0.09
N MET A 295 20.50 -1.32 0.44
CA MET A 295 20.79 -0.29 1.44
C MET A 295 22.28 0.02 1.39
N ASP A 296 22.63 1.30 1.50
CA ASP A 296 24.04 1.74 1.56
C ASP A 296 24.91 1.20 0.41
N GLY A 297 24.34 1.20 -0.80
CA GLY A 297 24.99 0.73 -2.03
C GLY A 297 25.18 -0.78 -2.13
N GLN A 298 24.74 -1.57 -1.14
CA GLN A 298 24.77 -3.03 -1.17
C GLN A 298 23.39 -3.58 -1.51
N MET A 299 23.37 -4.74 -2.19
CA MET A 299 22.18 -5.56 -2.35
C MET A 299 22.41 -6.89 -1.64
N THR A 300 21.50 -7.21 -0.72
CA THR A 300 21.49 -8.46 0.05
C THR A 300 20.24 -9.24 -0.26
N ARG A 301 20.37 -10.55 -0.45
CA ARG A 301 19.28 -11.48 -0.68
C ARG A 301 19.11 -12.39 0.53
N PHE A 302 17.92 -12.49 1.08
CA PHE A 302 17.55 -13.46 2.10
C PHE A 302 16.70 -14.57 1.49
N ASN A 303 17.04 -15.83 1.73
CA ASN A 303 16.36 -17.03 1.24
C ASN A 303 15.49 -17.57 2.39
N TYR A 304 14.19 -17.35 2.29
CA TYR A 304 13.20 -17.84 3.25
C TYR A 304 12.47 -19.06 2.68
N SER A 305 12.32 -20.09 3.50
CA SER A 305 11.63 -21.34 3.14
C SER A 305 10.66 -21.72 4.25
N PHE A 306 9.50 -22.24 3.89
CA PHE A 306 8.45 -22.64 4.84
C PHE A 306 7.85 -24.00 4.52
N ASP A 307 7.15 -24.59 5.51
CA ASP A 307 6.45 -25.86 5.35
C ASP A 307 5.03 -25.65 4.78
N LEU A 308 4.67 -26.33 3.69
CA LEU A 308 3.32 -26.21 3.11
C LEU A 308 2.19 -26.61 4.06
N ARG A 309 2.46 -27.38 5.12
CA ARG A 309 1.46 -27.79 6.11
C ARG A 309 0.98 -26.64 6.97
N ILE A 310 1.80 -25.60 7.16
CA ILE A 310 1.42 -24.40 7.91
C ILE A 310 0.63 -23.41 7.04
N ASN A 311 0.84 -23.42 5.72
CA ASN A 311 0.20 -22.49 4.80
C ASN A 311 -1.02 -23.10 4.09
N ARG A 312 -2.08 -23.45 4.85
CA ARG A 312 -3.33 -24.02 4.30
C ARG A 312 -4.58 -23.30 4.81
N PRO A 313 -5.66 -23.18 4.00
CA PRO A 313 -6.90 -22.57 4.44
C PRO A 313 -7.39 -23.16 5.78
N GLY A 314 -7.85 -22.29 6.69
CA GLY A 314 -8.34 -22.68 8.02
C GLY A 314 -7.27 -23.00 9.06
N LYS A 315 -5.98 -22.85 8.74
CA LYS A 315 -4.90 -22.88 9.74
C LYS A 315 -4.72 -21.48 10.39
N PRO A 316 -4.21 -21.41 11.63
CA PRO A 316 -3.87 -20.13 12.24
C PRO A 316 -2.81 -19.37 11.44
N GLN A 317 -2.79 -18.03 11.58
CA GLN A 317 -1.70 -17.20 11.08
C GLN A 317 -0.35 -17.62 11.68
N HIS A 318 0.66 -17.71 10.83
CA HIS A 318 2.03 -18.03 11.19
C HIS A 318 2.91 -16.80 11.02
N HIS A 319 3.52 -16.36 12.11
CA HIS A 319 4.35 -15.17 12.14
C HIS A 319 5.82 -15.55 12.21
N ASP A 320 6.54 -15.24 11.14
CA ASP A 320 7.98 -15.44 11.03
C ASP A 320 8.75 -14.13 11.03
N ASN A 321 10.04 -14.22 11.36
CA ASN A 321 10.94 -13.07 11.35
C ASN A 321 12.14 -13.36 10.46
N VAL A 322 12.40 -12.46 9.52
CA VAL A 322 13.59 -12.45 8.67
C VAL A 322 14.46 -11.28 9.08
N ALA A 323 15.76 -11.52 9.31
CA ALA A 323 16.68 -10.50 9.77
C ALA A 323 17.87 -10.35 8.83
N PHE A 324 18.05 -9.15 8.29
CA PHE A 324 19.27 -8.76 7.58
C PHE A 324 20.31 -8.31 8.60
N LYS A 325 21.34 -9.14 8.82
CA LYS A 325 22.42 -8.86 9.76
C LYS A 325 23.45 -7.93 9.15
N CYS A 326 23.84 -6.90 9.88
CA CYS A 326 24.90 -5.98 9.45
C CYS A 326 25.77 -5.50 10.62
N THR A 327 26.94 -4.97 10.30
CA THR A 327 27.79 -4.19 11.22
C THR A 327 27.84 -2.72 10.78
N LEU A 328 28.43 -1.85 11.60
CA LEU A 328 28.60 -0.44 11.26
C LEU A 328 30.03 -0.18 10.81
N GLU A 329 30.18 0.45 9.65
CA GLU A 329 31.36 1.21 9.28
C GLU A 329 31.20 2.62 9.86
N LEU A 330 32.17 3.04 10.68
CA LEU A 330 32.14 4.35 11.35
C LEU A 330 33.03 5.34 10.61
N ASP A 331 32.62 6.62 10.58
CA ASP A 331 33.49 7.72 10.14
C ASP A 331 34.54 8.08 11.21
N ASP A 332 35.44 9.01 10.88
CA ASP A 332 36.48 9.53 11.79
C ASP A 332 35.89 10.16 13.07
N LYS A 333 34.60 10.54 13.05
CA LYS A 333 33.85 11.12 14.18
C LYS A 333 33.05 10.07 14.96
N LYS A 334 33.27 8.77 14.70
CA LYS A 334 32.55 7.63 15.31
C LYS A 334 31.04 7.64 15.05
N LYS A 335 30.57 8.34 14.02
CA LYS A 335 29.19 8.26 13.53
C LYS A 335 29.07 7.13 12.52
N CYS A 336 27.88 6.55 12.41
CA CYS A 336 27.62 5.55 11.38
C CYS A 336 27.77 6.21 10.01
N ASN A 337 28.71 5.71 9.22
CA ASN A 337 28.89 6.06 7.82
C ASN A 337 28.08 5.11 6.94
N ARG A 338 28.18 3.80 7.20
CA ARG A 338 27.60 2.76 6.35
C ARG A 338 27.26 1.49 7.13
N PHE A 339 26.18 0.80 6.78
CA PHE A 339 25.92 -0.57 7.19
C PHE A 339 26.70 -1.55 6.31
N ILE A 340 27.31 -2.57 6.89
CA ILE A 340 28.01 -3.65 6.18
C ILE A 340 27.28 -4.95 6.41
N PHE A 341 26.63 -5.48 5.37
CA PHE A 341 25.82 -6.69 5.50
C PHE A 341 26.69 -7.94 5.58
N GLN A 342 26.24 -8.90 6.39
CA GLN A 342 26.96 -10.15 6.62
C GLN A 342 26.31 -11.30 5.85
N ASN A 343 27.14 -12.15 5.26
CA ASN A 343 26.69 -13.44 4.76
C ASN A 343 26.32 -14.34 5.95
N THR A 344 25.16 -14.96 5.87
CA THR A 344 24.66 -15.95 6.82
C THR A 344 24.22 -17.20 6.06
N LYS A 345 23.73 -18.23 6.76
CA LYS A 345 23.17 -19.42 6.11
C LYS A 345 21.98 -19.09 5.20
N SER A 346 21.21 -18.06 5.55
CA SER A 346 19.98 -17.68 4.87
C SER A 346 20.07 -16.35 4.16
N ALA A 347 21.20 -15.64 4.22
CA ALA A 347 21.37 -14.33 3.59
C ALA A 347 22.73 -14.22 2.90
N SER A 348 22.75 -13.68 1.69
CA SER A 348 23.98 -13.45 0.93
C SER A 348 24.00 -12.03 0.36
N VAL A 349 25.11 -11.32 0.54
CA VAL A 349 25.39 -10.07 -0.18
C VAL A 349 25.67 -10.43 -1.63
N VAL A 350 24.75 -10.07 -2.52
CA VAL A 350 24.83 -10.39 -3.96
C VAL A 350 25.52 -9.28 -4.75
N VAL A 351 25.44 -8.03 -4.30
CA VAL A 351 26.20 -6.90 -4.85
C VAL A 351 26.78 -6.10 -3.68
N PRO A 352 28.11 -6.04 -3.53
CA PRO A 352 28.74 -5.43 -2.35
C PRO A 352 28.83 -3.90 -2.38
N GLN A 353 28.65 -3.27 -3.56
CA GLN A 353 28.72 -1.81 -3.72
C GLN A 353 28.11 -1.37 -5.05
N GLY A 354 27.76 -0.08 -5.14
CA GLY A 354 27.31 0.55 -6.39
C GLY A 354 25.88 0.22 -6.80
N CYS A 355 25.03 -0.23 -5.87
CA CYS A 355 23.61 -0.41 -6.16
C CYS A 355 22.93 0.94 -6.42
N PRO A 356 21.99 1.01 -7.38
CA PRO A 356 21.21 2.21 -7.64
C PRO A 356 20.28 2.50 -6.46
N SER A 357 20.14 3.79 -6.12
CA SER A 357 19.08 4.31 -5.27
C SER A 357 18.66 5.68 -5.78
N GLY A 358 17.42 6.08 -5.51
CA GLY A 358 16.85 7.32 -6.01
C GLY A 358 15.58 7.67 -5.26
N GLU A 359 15.36 8.97 -5.01
CA GLU A 359 14.17 9.43 -4.31
C GLU A 359 12.89 8.93 -5.01
N GLY A 360 12.01 8.26 -4.26
CA GLY A 360 10.77 7.68 -4.80
C GLY A 360 10.95 6.47 -5.72
N ASP A 361 12.15 5.89 -5.84
CA ASP A 361 12.37 4.69 -6.65
C ASP A 361 11.78 3.44 -5.97
N HIS A 362 11.46 2.42 -6.76
CA HIS A 362 10.98 1.14 -6.28
C HIS A 362 11.80 0.01 -6.87
N LEU A 363 12.09 -1.00 -6.04
CA LEU A 363 12.64 -2.24 -6.53
C LEU A 363 11.49 -3.15 -6.96
N VAL A 364 11.44 -3.47 -8.24
CA VAL A 364 10.35 -4.19 -8.90
C VAL A 364 10.85 -5.50 -9.51
N ASN A 365 9.92 -6.42 -9.79
CA ASN A 365 10.23 -7.73 -10.37
C ASN A 365 9.09 -8.24 -11.25
N LYS A 366 9.32 -9.33 -11.99
CA LYS A 366 8.38 -9.88 -13.00
C LYS A 366 7.01 -10.33 -12.47
N THR A 367 6.87 -10.49 -11.16
CA THR A 367 5.61 -10.91 -10.51
C THR A 367 4.87 -9.77 -9.83
N LEU A 368 5.45 -8.56 -9.81
CA LEU A 368 4.82 -7.36 -9.27
C LEU A 368 3.73 -6.88 -10.22
N ILE A 369 2.54 -6.69 -9.68
CA ILE A 369 1.39 -6.17 -10.41
C ILE A 369 1.33 -4.65 -10.27
N ALA A 370 1.41 -4.17 -9.02
CA ALA A 370 1.32 -2.75 -8.72
C ALA A 370 1.99 -2.43 -7.38
N VAL A 371 2.32 -1.16 -7.21
CA VAL A 371 2.63 -0.56 -5.91
C VAL A 371 1.49 0.38 -5.54
N PHE A 372 0.90 0.18 -4.38
CA PHE A 372 -0.06 1.12 -3.80
C PHE A 372 0.65 2.08 -2.86
N ASP A 373 0.46 3.38 -3.09
CA ASP A 373 0.85 4.43 -2.16
C ASP A 373 -0.33 4.76 -1.25
N ALA A 374 -0.22 4.39 0.03
CA ALA A 374 -1.28 4.57 1.01
C ALA A 374 -1.55 6.02 1.39
N GLU A 375 -0.54 6.89 1.34
CA GLU A 375 -0.66 8.31 1.70
C GLU A 375 -1.62 9.07 0.78
N ILE A 376 -1.46 8.81 -0.52
CA ILE A 376 -2.23 9.47 -1.57
C ILE A 376 -3.33 8.58 -2.14
N CYS A 377 -3.44 7.34 -1.66
CA CYS A 377 -4.39 6.33 -2.11
C CYS A 377 -4.33 6.16 -3.64
N MET A 378 -3.14 5.83 -4.16
CA MET A 378 -2.89 5.74 -5.59
C MET A 378 -2.16 4.44 -5.94
N TYR A 379 -2.55 3.83 -7.05
CA TYR A 379 -1.86 2.65 -7.59
C TYR A 379 -0.89 3.08 -8.67
N LEU A 380 0.31 2.54 -8.63
CA LEU A 380 1.32 2.64 -9.66
C LEU A 380 1.53 1.24 -10.27
N THR A 381 1.46 1.11 -11.59
CA THR A 381 1.72 -0.14 -12.29
C THR A 381 2.73 0.07 -13.42
N HIS A 382 3.25 -1.01 -13.99
CA HIS A 382 4.14 -0.97 -15.14
C HIS A 382 3.58 -1.86 -16.26
N PRO A 383 3.92 -1.61 -17.53
CA PRO A 383 3.34 -2.36 -18.64
C PRO A 383 3.51 -3.89 -18.62
N PRO A 384 4.63 -4.46 -18.13
CA PRO A 384 4.72 -5.91 -17.94
C PRO A 384 3.64 -6.51 -17.02
N ALA A 385 3.02 -5.71 -16.14
CA ALA A 385 2.00 -6.18 -15.21
C ALA A 385 0.66 -6.53 -15.90
N LEU A 386 0.46 -6.10 -17.16
CA LEU A 386 -0.74 -6.46 -17.94
C LEU A 386 -0.93 -7.96 -18.11
N LYS A 387 0.17 -8.72 -18.17
CA LYS A 387 0.11 -10.19 -18.24
C LYS A 387 -0.26 -10.82 -16.91
N LEU A 388 -0.19 -10.05 -15.82
CA LEU A 388 -0.31 -10.56 -14.46
C LEU A 388 -1.72 -10.37 -13.89
N CYS A 389 -2.45 -9.33 -14.32
CA CYS A 389 -3.83 -9.08 -13.92
C CYS A 389 -4.61 -8.31 -15.01
N SER A 390 -5.94 -8.41 -14.96
CA SER A 390 -6.87 -7.69 -15.85
C SER A 390 -7.53 -6.48 -15.19
N ALA A 391 -7.12 -6.13 -13.96
CA ALA A 391 -7.73 -5.07 -13.17
C ALA A 391 -7.39 -3.65 -13.68
N PHE A 392 -6.30 -3.52 -14.43
CA PHE A 392 -5.83 -2.25 -14.99
C PHE A 392 -5.80 -2.33 -16.52
N ASP A 393 -6.18 -1.24 -17.18
CA ASP A 393 -6.10 -1.12 -18.64
C ASP A 393 -5.45 0.19 -19.12
N THR A 394 -5.28 1.16 -18.22
CA THR A 394 -4.81 2.51 -18.55
C THR A 394 -3.82 3.05 -17.51
N VAL A 395 -2.81 3.77 -17.98
CA VAL A 395 -1.87 4.52 -17.14
C VAL A 395 -1.93 6.01 -17.42
N ALA A 396 -1.77 6.79 -16.35
CA ALA A 396 -1.62 8.23 -16.42
C ALA A 396 -0.23 8.58 -16.97
N LEU A 397 -0.21 9.43 -18.00
CA LEU A 397 0.97 10.17 -18.42
C LEU A 397 0.85 11.61 -17.94
N PRO A 398 1.97 12.22 -17.49
CA PRO A 398 2.04 13.67 -17.31
C PRO A 398 1.58 14.35 -18.60
N VAL A 399 0.75 15.39 -18.49
CA VAL A 399 0.53 16.31 -19.62
C VAL A 399 1.65 17.33 -19.55
N ASP A 400 2.39 17.48 -20.65
CA ASP A 400 3.51 18.42 -20.81
C ASP A 400 3.12 19.87 -20.50
#